data_AF-G0M9Y6-F1
#
_entry.id   AF-G0M9Y6-F1
#
_cell.length_a   1.000
_cell.length_b   1.000
_cell.length_c   1.000
_cell.angle_alpha   90.00
_cell.angle_beta   90.00
_cell.angle_gamma   90.00
#
_symmetry.space_group_name_H-M   'P 1'
#
loop_
_entity.id
_entity.type
_entity.pdbx_description
1 polymer ?
#
loop_
_entity_poly.entity_id
_entity_poly.type
_entity_poly.pdbx_seq_one_letter_code
_entity_poly.pdbx_strand_id
1 'polypeptide(L)'
;MKPYFLFVLVFLVVTVSGKDFCIKWQEIKPGDTCWGMIQGKMNLTLDVLKAMNKGLDCDKLQVGKKLCMAMTGFQLKCTKTHKIKSGDTCFKVWNAYGLSEMEFVDWNEGVDCREGAMCEETLSSFEASNLS
;
A
#
# COMPACT_ATOMS: atom_id res chain seq x y z
N MET A 1 13.02 18.65 -58.01
CA MET A 1 12.37 19.18 -56.79
C MET A 1 11.17 18.30 -56.47
N LYS A 2 11.27 17.41 -55.48
CA LYS A 2 10.16 16.53 -55.04
C LYS A 2 10.16 16.50 -53.51
N PRO A 3 8.98 16.59 -52.87
CA PRO A 3 8.85 17.28 -51.60
C PRO A 3 9.00 16.31 -50.43
N TYR A 4 9.67 16.80 -49.39
CA TYR A 4 9.47 16.51 -47.98
C TYR A 4 9.11 15.06 -47.62
N PHE A 5 10.14 14.28 -47.29
CA PHE A 5 10.03 13.16 -46.36
C PHE A 5 9.39 13.68 -45.06
N LEU A 6 8.09 13.45 -44.93
CA LEU A 6 7.38 13.61 -43.68
C LEU A 6 7.93 12.53 -42.74
N PHE A 7 8.89 12.89 -41.89
CA PHE A 7 9.31 12.07 -40.76
C PHE A 7 8.11 11.97 -39.81
N VAL A 8 7.24 10.99 -40.06
CA VAL A 8 6.25 10.57 -39.09
C VAL A 8 7.07 9.93 -37.96
N LEU A 9 7.41 10.73 -36.96
CA LEU A 9 7.82 10.22 -35.67
C LEU A 9 6.63 9.41 -35.13
N VAL A 10 6.61 8.13 -35.47
CA VAL A 10 5.82 7.14 -34.75
C VAL A 10 6.42 7.13 -33.35
N PHE A 11 5.90 8.00 -32.47
CA PHE A 11 6.06 7.85 -31.04
C PHE A 11 5.40 6.52 -30.72
N LEU A 12 6.20 5.45 -30.72
CA LEU A 12 5.82 4.18 -30.16
C LEU A 12 5.63 4.48 -28.68
N VAL A 13 4.40 4.80 -28.31
CA VAL A 13 3.98 4.84 -26.91
C VAL A 13 4.12 3.40 -26.45
N VAL A 14 5.33 3.02 -26.02
CA VAL A 14 5.52 1.81 -25.24
C VAL A 14 4.78 2.14 -23.96
N THR A 15 3.54 1.68 -23.85
CA THR A 15 2.85 1.66 -22.57
C THR A 15 3.71 0.75 -21.70
N VAL A 16 4.56 1.35 -20.87
CA VAL A 16 5.24 0.61 -19.81
C VAL A 16 4.11 0.21 -18.87
N SER A 17 3.58 -0.99 -19.08
CA SER A 17 2.66 -1.61 -18.14
C SER A 17 3.37 -1.54 -16.80
N GLY A 18 2.78 -0.81 -15.84
CA GLY A 18 3.40 -0.54 -14.55
C GLY A 18 3.79 -1.86 -13.94
N LYS A 19 5.09 -2.17 -13.92
CA LYS A 19 5.57 -3.39 -13.30
C LYS A 19 5.22 -3.28 -11.83
N ASP A 20 4.42 -4.21 -11.32
CA ASP A 20 4.15 -4.32 -9.89
C ASP A 20 5.49 -4.30 -9.16
N PHE A 21 5.77 -3.21 -8.45
CA PHE A 21 7.00 -3.06 -7.71
C PHE A 21 6.69 -3.07 -6.22
N CYS A 22 7.61 -3.65 -5.46
CA CYS A 22 7.46 -3.70 -4.02
C CYS A 22 7.57 -2.29 -3.43
N ILE A 23 6.57 -1.90 -2.65
CA ILE A 23 6.52 -0.60 -1.95
C ILE A 23 6.78 -0.73 -0.45
N LYS A 24 6.61 -1.93 0.11
CA LYS A 24 6.86 -2.19 1.52
C LYS A 24 7.77 -3.40 1.68
N TRP A 25 9.01 -3.14 2.05
CA TRP A 25 10.00 -4.18 2.36
C TRP A 25 10.05 -4.40 3.86
N GLN A 26 9.94 -5.65 4.28
CA GLN A 26 10.14 -6.07 5.66
C GLN A 26 11.38 -6.94 5.75
N GLU A 27 12.32 -6.56 6.61
CA GLU A 27 13.48 -7.39 6.93
C GLU A 27 13.12 -8.48 7.94
N ILE A 28 13.56 -9.71 7.68
CA ILE A 28 13.35 -10.86 8.55
C ILE A 28 14.25 -10.71 9.78
N LYS A 29 13.63 -10.65 10.96
CA LYS A 29 14.29 -10.59 12.26
C LYS A 29 14.32 -11.97 12.94
N PRO A 30 15.18 -12.18 13.94
CA PRO A 30 15.16 -13.40 14.74
C PRO A 30 13.78 -13.64 15.35
N GLY A 31 13.22 -14.83 15.13
CA GLY A 31 11.90 -15.21 15.63
C GLY A 31 10.74 -14.89 14.67
N ASP A 32 10.98 -14.19 13.55
CA ASP A 32 9.95 -13.97 12.55
C ASP A 32 9.50 -15.29 11.91
N THR A 33 8.20 -15.36 11.61
CA THR A 33 7.59 -16.45 10.84
C THR A 33 6.71 -15.84 9.76
N CYS A 34 6.53 -16.54 8.63
CA CYS A 34 5.59 -16.07 7.61
C CYS A 34 4.20 -15.82 8.20
N TRP A 35 3.69 -16.72 9.05
CA TRP A 35 2.40 -16.55 9.71
C TRP A 35 2.36 -15.30 10.58
N GLY A 36 3.37 -15.08 11.43
CA GLY A 36 3.47 -13.88 12.27
C GLY A 36 3.46 -12.58 11.47
N MET A 37 4.20 -12.55 10.36
CA MET A 37 4.32 -11.36 9.51
C MET A 37 3.03 -11.01 8.76
N ILE A 38 2.15 -11.99 8.53
CA ILE A 38 0.85 -11.80 7.87
C ILE A 38 -0.33 -11.72 8.83
N GLN A 39 -0.14 -11.95 10.14
CA GLN A 39 -1.26 -11.87 11.10
C GLN A 39 -1.90 -10.47 11.05
N GLY A 40 -3.23 -10.44 11.04
CA GLY A 40 -4.02 -9.20 10.96
C GLY A 40 -4.09 -8.57 9.57
N LYS A 41 -3.29 -9.04 8.60
CA LYS A 41 -3.24 -8.47 7.25
C LYS A 41 -4.26 -9.15 6.35
N MET A 42 -5.48 -8.62 6.35
CA MET A 42 -6.61 -9.20 5.61
C MET A 42 -6.32 -9.56 4.14
N ASN A 43 -5.46 -8.80 3.47
CA ASN A 43 -5.18 -8.97 2.04
C ASN A 43 -3.80 -9.59 1.76
N LEU A 44 -3.05 -9.98 2.80
CA LEU A 44 -1.78 -10.66 2.65
C LEU A 44 -1.91 -12.09 3.14
N THR A 45 -2.44 -12.97 2.30
CA THR A 45 -2.43 -14.40 2.59
C THR A 45 -1.03 -14.98 2.39
N LEU A 46 -0.80 -16.21 2.88
CA LEU A 46 0.47 -16.92 2.66
C LEU A 46 0.76 -17.10 1.15
N ASP A 47 -0.26 -17.40 0.36
CA ASP A 47 -0.13 -17.60 -1.09
C ASP A 47 0.23 -16.29 -1.80
N VAL A 48 -0.40 -15.18 -1.40
CA VAL A 48 -0.06 -13.84 -1.91
C VAL A 48 1.37 -13.48 -1.53
N LEU A 49 1.78 -13.70 -0.27
CA LEU A 49 3.14 -13.44 0.18
C LEU A 49 4.17 -14.23 -0.65
N LYS A 50 3.92 -15.52 -0.90
CA LYS A 50 4.81 -16.37 -1.72
C LYS A 50 4.82 -15.96 -3.19
N ALA A 51 3.68 -15.54 -3.74
CA ALA A 51 3.60 -15.06 -5.12
C ALA A 51 4.45 -13.80 -5.34
N MET A 52 4.45 -12.87 -4.39
CA MET A 52 5.26 -11.64 -4.43
C MET A 52 6.76 -11.90 -4.19
N ASN A 53 7.10 -13.00 -3.50
CA ASN A 53 8.46 -13.33 -3.09
C ASN A 53 8.87 -14.68 -3.69
N LYS A 54 9.16 -14.69 -4.99
CA LYS A 54 9.52 -15.91 -5.72
C LYS A 54 10.68 -16.64 -5.03
N GLY A 55 10.44 -17.89 -4.65
CA GLY A 55 11.41 -18.74 -3.94
C GLY A 55 11.37 -18.62 -2.41
N LEU A 56 10.40 -17.89 -1.85
CA LEU A 56 10.15 -17.87 -0.41
C LEU A 56 9.80 -19.27 0.11
N ASP A 57 10.68 -19.80 0.96
CA ASP A 57 10.46 -21.00 1.76
C ASP A 57 10.22 -20.57 3.21
N CYS A 58 8.97 -20.68 3.68
CA CYS A 58 8.57 -20.23 5.01
C CYS A 58 9.12 -21.10 6.15
N ASP A 59 9.61 -22.30 5.83
CA ASP A 59 10.26 -23.18 6.81
C ASP A 59 11.76 -22.89 6.91
N LYS A 60 12.31 -22.04 6.03
CA LYS A 60 13.75 -21.73 5.92
C LYS A 60 14.01 -20.23 5.77
N LEU A 61 13.32 -19.43 6.58
CA LEU A 61 13.55 -17.98 6.62
C LEU A 61 15.00 -17.67 7.00
N GLN A 62 15.58 -16.69 6.31
CA GLN A 62 16.94 -16.23 6.56
C GLN A 62 16.88 -14.83 7.18
N VAL A 63 17.35 -14.72 8.41
CA VAL A 63 17.48 -13.42 9.11
C VAL A 63 18.30 -12.46 8.25
N GLY A 64 17.84 -11.20 8.18
CA GLY A 64 18.45 -10.13 7.38
C GLY A 64 18.02 -10.09 5.90
N LYS A 65 17.29 -11.10 5.39
CA LYS A 65 16.67 -11.00 4.06
C LYS A 65 15.41 -10.13 4.12
N LYS A 66 15.07 -9.51 2.99
CA LYS A 66 13.87 -8.67 2.87
C LYS A 66 12.78 -9.43 2.10
N LEU A 67 11.56 -9.35 2.62
CA LEU A 67 10.33 -9.78 1.95
C LEU A 67 9.54 -8.57 1.51
N CYS A 68 8.93 -8.68 0.33
CA CYS A 68 7.93 -7.74 -0.11
C CYS A 68 6.60 -8.02 0.59
N MET A 69 6.07 -7.02 1.29
CA MET A 69 4.82 -7.09 2.04
C MET A 69 3.67 -6.34 1.37
N ALA A 70 3.96 -5.50 0.37
CA ALA A 70 2.97 -4.78 -0.44
C ALA A 70 3.56 -4.37 -1.80
N MET A 71 2.74 -4.44 -2.86
CA MET A 71 3.10 -4.00 -4.22
C MET A 71 2.16 -2.87 -4.69
N THR A 72 2.62 -2.02 -5.61
CA THR A 72 1.82 -0.91 -6.16
C THR A 72 0.52 -1.34 -6.85
N GLY A 73 0.48 -2.51 -7.48
CA GLY A 73 -0.76 -3.05 -8.07
C GLY A 73 -1.70 -3.72 -7.06
N PHE A 74 -1.24 -3.91 -5.82
CA PHE A 74 -2.00 -4.49 -4.72
C PHE A 74 -2.52 -3.43 -3.75
N GLN A 75 -2.65 -2.19 -4.22
CA GLN A 75 -3.21 -1.11 -3.43
C GLN A 75 -4.72 -1.32 -3.32
N LEU A 76 -5.20 -1.47 -2.09
CA LEU A 76 -6.62 -1.44 -1.77
C LEU A 76 -7.21 -0.19 -2.42
N LYS A 77 -8.16 -0.39 -3.35
CA LYS A 77 -9.08 0.69 -3.70
C LYS A 77 -9.81 1.03 -2.41
N CYS A 78 -9.68 2.27 -1.93
CA CYS A 78 -10.55 2.79 -0.88
C CYS A 78 -11.99 2.59 -1.35
N THR A 79 -12.67 1.59 -0.81
CA THR A 79 -14.05 1.27 -1.23
C THR A 79 -15.06 2.18 -0.54
N LYS A 80 -14.67 2.78 0.57
CA LYS A 80 -15.43 3.77 1.33
C LYS A 80 -14.48 4.78 1.95
N THR A 81 -14.85 6.06 1.88
CA THR A 81 -14.20 7.14 2.61
C THR A 81 -15.13 7.66 3.69
N HIS A 82 -14.55 8.14 4.80
CA HIS A 82 -15.28 8.76 5.88
C HIS A 82 -14.69 10.14 6.14
N LYS A 83 -15.45 11.19 5.86
CA LYS A 83 -15.04 12.56 6.19
C LYS A 83 -15.26 12.78 7.70
N ILE A 84 -14.16 12.96 8.43
CA ILE A 84 -14.16 13.24 9.87
C ILE A 84 -15.01 14.47 10.19
N LYS A 85 -15.82 14.35 11.24
CA LYS A 85 -16.68 15.39 11.79
C LYS A 85 -16.31 15.67 13.25
N SER A 86 -16.77 16.80 13.75
CA SER A 86 -16.59 17.15 15.16
C SER A 86 -17.17 16.06 16.06
N GLY A 87 -16.36 15.56 17.01
CA GLY A 87 -16.74 14.51 17.95
C GLY A 87 -16.50 13.08 17.47
N ASP A 88 -16.00 12.88 16.25
CA ASP A 88 -15.49 11.59 15.81
C ASP A 88 -14.20 11.22 16.56
N THR A 89 -14.06 9.93 16.85
CA THR A 89 -12.82 9.33 17.37
C THR A 89 -12.54 8.08 16.55
N CYS A 90 -11.29 7.62 16.48
CA CYS A 90 -10.98 6.39 15.76
C CYS A 90 -11.89 5.23 16.19
N PHE A 91 -12.12 5.10 17.51
CA PHE A 91 -13.04 4.12 18.07
C PHE A 91 -14.45 4.20 17.49
N LYS A 92 -15.05 5.39 17.47
CA LYS A 92 -16.40 5.56 16.93
C LYS A 92 -16.47 5.22 15.45
N VAL A 93 -15.44 5.59 14.68
CA VAL A 93 -15.39 5.36 13.24
C VAL A 93 -15.21 3.87 12.95
N TRP A 94 -14.19 3.19 13.49
CA TRP A 94 -14.00 1.76 13.22
C TRP A 94 -15.18 0.92 13.70
N ASN A 95 -15.76 1.26 14.87
CA ASN A 95 -16.93 0.55 15.39
C ASN A 95 -18.16 0.74 14.50
N ALA A 96 -18.37 1.94 13.95
CA ALA A 96 -19.47 2.20 13.01
C ALA A 96 -19.33 1.43 11.70
N TYR A 97 -18.11 1.10 11.28
CA TYR A 97 -17.83 0.30 10.10
C TYR A 97 -17.63 -1.19 10.39
N GLY A 98 -17.78 -1.62 11.65
CA GLY A 98 -17.61 -3.02 12.04
C GLY A 98 -16.16 -3.52 11.93
N LEU A 99 -15.19 -2.62 12.02
CA LEU A 99 -13.76 -2.91 11.95
C LEU A 99 -13.18 -3.03 13.36
N SER A 100 -12.16 -3.86 13.50
CA SER A 100 -11.23 -3.81 14.62
C SER A 100 -10.29 -2.61 14.50
N GLU A 101 -9.70 -2.20 15.62
CA GLU A 101 -8.64 -1.19 15.64
C GLU A 101 -7.48 -1.56 14.70
N MET A 102 -7.08 -2.83 14.69
CA MET A 102 -5.99 -3.32 13.85
C MET A 102 -6.31 -3.18 12.36
N GLU A 103 -7.49 -3.63 11.92
CA GLU A 103 -7.94 -3.49 10.53
C GLU A 103 -7.99 -2.02 10.12
N PHE A 104 -8.52 -1.17 11.00
CA PHE A 104 -8.62 0.24 10.75
C PHE A 104 -7.26 0.93 10.61
N VAL A 105 -6.32 0.67 11.51
CA VAL A 105 -4.96 1.25 11.41
C VAL A 105 -4.22 0.71 10.18
N ASP A 106 -4.37 -0.58 9.85
CA ASP A 106 -3.72 -1.16 8.67
C ASP A 106 -4.28 -0.59 7.35
N TRP A 107 -5.55 -0.17 7.31
CA TRP A 107 -6.17 0.40 6.12
C TRP A 107 -5.92 1.89 5.96
N ASN A 108 -5.58 2.59 7.03
CA ASN A 108 -5.38 4.03 7.04
C ASN A 108 -3.95 4.34 7.50
N GLU A 109 -2.96 4.05 6.65
CA GLU A 109 -1.54 4.34 6.94
C GLU A 109 -1.34 5.86 7.08
N GLY A 110 -0.71 6.29 8.17
CA GLY A 110 -0.51 7.73 8.50
C GLY A 110 -1.56 8.34 9.44
N VAL A 111 -2.56 7.55 9.86
CA VAL A 111 -3.54 7.95 10.88
C VAL A 111 -2.95 7.81 12.27
N ASP A 112 -2.83 8.93 13.00
CA ASP A 112 -2.58 8.88 14.45
C ASP A 112 -3.91 8.94 15.20
N CYS A 113 -4.26 7.85 15.86
CA CYS A 113 -5.48 7.78 16.68
C CYS A 113 -5.38 8.50 18.03
N ARG A 114 -4.24 9.12 18.33
CA ARG A 114 -4.03 10.01 19.48
C ARG A 114 -4.24 11.49 19.12
N GLU A 115 -4.10 11.84 17.85
CA GLU A 115 -4.32 13.19 17.31
C GLU A 115 -5.04 13.06 15.96
N GLY A 116 -6.37 13.01 16.01
CA GLY A 116 -7.20 12.53 14.90
C GLY A 116 -6.87 13.12 13.53
N ALA A 117 -6.45 12.26 12.61
CA ALA A 117 -6.52 12.46 11.16
C ALA A 117 -6.70 11.10 10.48
N MET A 118 -7.56 11.01 9.47
CA MET A 118 -7.89 9.76 8.76
C MET A 118 -8.00 9.88 7.25
N CYS A 119 -7.34 8.93 6.56
CA CYS A 119 -7.30 8.68 5.12
C CYS A 119 -7.43 9.91 4.22
N GLU A 120 -6.29 10.52 3.89
CA GLU A 120 -6.18 11.38 2.73
C GLU A 120 -5.74 10.56 1.51
N GLU A 121 -6.64 10.40 0.54
CA GLU A 121 -6.24 10.07 -0.82
C GLU A 121 -5.49 11.29 -1.36
N THR A 122 -4.16 11.29 -1.31
CA THR A 122 -3.27 11.82 -2.37
C THR A 122 -1.84 11.99 -1.86
N LEU A 123 -0.94 11.08 -2.25
CA LEU A 123 0.44 11.48 -2.52
C LEU A 123 0.59 11.73 -4.01
N SER A 124 0.02 12.85 -4.45
CA SER A 124 0.49 13.57 -5.63
C SER A 124 0.23 15.05 -5.42
N SER A 125 1.24 15.74 -4.85
CA SER A 125 1.42 17.19 -4.82
C SER A 125 0.26 18.04 -4.26
N PHE A 126 0.32 18.46 -3.00
CA PHE A 126 -0.08 19.83 -2.62
C PHE A 126 0.49 20.24 -1.26
N GLU A 127 0.68 21.54 -1.11
CA GLU A 127 1.52 22.25 -0.15
C GLU A 127 0.98 22.19 1.29
N ALA A 128 1.88 22.03 2.26
CA ALA A 128 1.63 22.48 3.63
C ALA A 128 1.56 24.02 3.61
N SER A 129 0.40 24.55 3.27
CA SER A 129 0.05 25.95 3.55
C SER A 129 -1.20 25.98 4.43
N ASN A 130 -0.98 26.45 5.65
CA ASN A 130 -1.98 26.93 6.62
C ASN A 130 -2.91 25.90 7.25
N LEU A 131 -2.55 25.47 8.46
CA LEU A 131 -3.45 25.55 9.61
C LEU A 131 -2.66 26.18 10.76
N SER A 132 -3.27 27.22 11.32
CA SER A 132 -2.77 28.22 12.29
C SER A 132 -1.94 27.69 13.45
#